data_AF-A0A1Q4H941-F1
#
_entry.id   AF-A0A1Q4H941-F1
#
_cell.length_a   1.000
_cell.length_b   1.000
_cell.length_c   1.000
_cell.angle_alpha   90.00
_cell.angle_beta   90.00
_cell.angle_gamma   90.00
#
_symmetry.space_group_name_H-M   'P 1'
#
loop_
_entity.id
_entity.type
_entity.pdbx_description
1 polymer ?
#
loop_
_entity_poly.entity_id
_entity_poly.type
_entity_poly.pdbx_seq_one_letter_code
_entity_poly.pdbx_strand_id
1 'polypeptide(L)'
;MASTAQNPSLTDARRALLARRIRLFVAATISYNAIEAVVAIGEGARVSSTALVGFGLDSVIEVSSAAAVAWQFAGRDPEAREKIALRIIAFSFFGLATYVTVDAVRALVGAGEAEHSTLGILLAALSLAVMPVLSYAQRRAGRELGSLSAVADSKQTLLCTYLSAVLLVGLALNSLFGWSWADPIAGLVIAAIAVREGINAWRGETCCPAPTAVASEPARAGCGCGDD
;
A
#
# COMPACT_ATOMS: atom_id res chain seq x y z
N MET A 1 23.50 -1.41 -43.24
CA MET A 1 22.09 -1.65 -42.86
C MET A 1 22.08 -2.22 -41.44
N ALA A 2 21.89 -1.39 -40.43
CA ALA A 2 21.62 -1.83 -39.06
C ALA A 2 20.26 -1.26 -38.69
N SER A 3 19.28 -2.17 -38.56
CA SER A 3 17.88 -1.84 -38.27
C SER A 3 17.76 -1.47 -36.80
N THR A 4 17.53 -0.20 -36.51
CA THR A 4 17.17 0.29 -35.18
C THR A 4 15.78 -0.21 -34.85
N ALA A 5 15.69 -1.24 -34.00
CA ALA A 5 14.41 -1.66 -33.42
C ALA A 5 13.86 -0.53 -32.54
N GLN A 6 13.05 0.34 -33.12
CA GLN A 6 12.23 1.29 -32.38
C GLN A 6 11.23 0.49 -31.55
N ASN A 7 11.34 0.58 -30.23
CA ASN A 7 10.24 0.19 -29.34
C ASN A 7 8.97 0.89 -29.86
N PRO A 8 7.85 0.18 -30.10
CA PRO A 8 6.65 0.82 -30.61
C PRO A 8 6.19 1.85 -29.58
N SER A 9 6.37 3.13 -29.91
CA SER A 9 5.85 4.23 -29.11
C SER A 9 4.33 4.07 -29.03
N LEU A 10 3.78 3.94 -27.82
CA LEU A 10 2.34 3.83 -27.58
C LEU A 10 1.59 4.96 -28.31
N THR A 11 0.50 4.61 -28.99
CA THR A 11 -0.35 5.61 -29.64
C THR A 11 -1.01 6.54 -28.61
N ASP A 12 -1.27 7.79 -28.96
CA ASP A 12 -1.90 8.77 -28.04
C ASP A 12 -3.27 8.29 -27.54
N ALA A 13 -4.04 7.61 -28.40
CA ALA A 13 -5.30 6.98 -28.03
C ALA A 13 -5.13 5.90 -26.96
N ARG A 14 -4.07 5.07 -27.07
CA ARG A 14 -3.76 4.03 -26.06
C ARG A 14 -3.32 4.66 -24.75
N ARG A 15 -2.49 5.70 -24.80
CA ARG A 15 -2.04 6.47 -23.64
C ARG A 15 -3.22 7.07 -22.87
N ALA A 16 -4.15 7.72 -23.57
CA ALA A 16 -5.35 8.32 -22.97
C ALA A 16 -6.27 7.26 -22.32
N LEU A 17 -6.45 6.12 -22.97
CA LEU A 17 -7.26 5.02 -22.46
C LEU A 17 -6.63 4.39 -21.20
N LEU A 18 -5.32 4.15 -21.19
CA LEU A 18 -4.60 3.64 -20.02
C LEU A 18 -4.66 4.63 -18.85
N ALA A 19 -4.47 5.93 -19.10
CA ALA A 19 -4.59 6.95 -18.07
C ALA A 19 -6.00 7.00 -17.45
N ARG A 20 -7.05 6.86 -18.27
CA ARG A 20 -8.43 6.77 -17.76
C ARG A 20 -8.66 5.50 -16.92
N ARG A 21 -8.13 4.36 -17.35
CA ARG A 21 -8.22 3.10 -16.59
C ARG A 21 -7.51 3.18 -15.24
N ILE A 22 -6.30 3.74 -15.20
CA ILE A 22 -5.57 3.92 -13.94
C ILE A 22 -6.36 4.81 -12.98
N ARG A 23 -6.94 5.93 -13.45
CA ARG A 23 -7.80 6.77 -12.60
C ARG A 23 -9.01 6.02 -12.05
N LEU A 24 -9.63 5.16 -12.86
CA LEU A 24 -10.75 4.33 -12.42
C LEU A 24 -10.31 3.28 -11.38
N PHE A 25 -9.15 2.65 -11.56
CA PHE A 25 -8.62 1.69 -10.59
C PHE A 25 -8.29 2.36 -9.26
N VAL A 26 -7.58 3.50 -9.28
CA VAL A 26 -7.28 4.27 -8.07
C VAL A 26 -8.56 4.69 -7.35
N ALA A 27 -9.57 5.20 -8.07
CA ALA A 27 -10.85 5.58 -7.48
C ALA A 27 -11.63 4.38 -6.89
N ALA A 28 -11.54 3.22 -7.54
CA ALA A 28 -12.14 1.98 -7.04
C ALA A 28 -11.44 1.49 -5.76
N THR A 29 -10.11 1.48 -5.74
CA THR A 29 -9.30 1.10 -4.56
C THR A 29 -9.60 2.03 -3.37
N ILE A 30 -9.58 3.34 -3.57
CA ILE A 30 -9.89 4.30 -2.50
C ILE A 30 -11.31 4.09 -1.95
N SER A 31 -12.30 3.93 -2.83
CA SER A 31 -13.69 3.70 -2.43
C SER A 31 -13.84 2.38 -1.65
N TYR A 32 -13.18 1.33 -2.12
CA TYR A 32 -13.20 0.02 -1.47
C TYR A 32 -12.58 0.10 -0.07
N ASN A 33 -11.40 0.70 0.06
CA ASN A 33 -10.70 0.85 1.34
C ASN A 33 -11.45 1.72 2.33
N ALA A 34 -12.14 2.76 1.87
CA ALA A 34 -12.98 3.57 2.74
C ALA A 34 -14.15 2.74 3.32
N ILE A 35 -14.80 1.90 2.50
CA ILE A 35 -15.87 1.00 2.96
C ILE A 35 -15.29 -0.04 3.92
N GLU A 36 -14.16 -0.65 3.57
CA GLU A 36 -13.46 -1.63 4.39
C GLU A 36 -13.11 -1.06 5.76
N ALA A 37 -12.52 0.14 5.83
CA ALA A 37 -12.20 0.82 7.07
C ALA A 37 -13.43 0.98 7.98
N VAL A 38 -14.54 1.48 7.43
CA VAL A 38 -15.76 1.72 8.20
C VAL A 38 -16.33 0.42 8.76
N VAL A 39 -16.41 -0.62 7.92
CA VAL A 39 -16.96 -1.93 8.33
C VAL A 39 -16.03 -2.62 9.32
N ALA A 40 -14.72 -2.66 9.05
CA ALA A 40 -13.74 -3.33 9.89
C ALA A 40 -13.60 -2.67 11.26
N ILE A 41 -13.47 -1.34 11.33
CA ILE A 41 -13.35 -0.64 12.61
C ILE A 41 -14.64 -0.77 13.42
N GLY A 42 -15.80 -0.60 12.77
CA GLY A 42 -17.10 -0.70 13.44
C GLY A 42 -17.35 -2.10 14.00
N GLU A 43 -17.13 -3.13 13.19
CA GLU A 43 -17.33 -4.51 13.61
C GLU A 43 -16.24 -4.98 14.59
N GLY A 44 -14.98 -4.59 14.37
CA GLY A 44 -13.87 -4.90 15.26
C GLY A 44 -14.08 -4.33 16.66
N ALA A 45 -14.56 -3.10 16.77
CA ALA A 45 -14.94 -2.51 18.05
C ALA A 45 -16.14 -3.24 18.69
N ARG A 46 -17.12 -3.67 17.89
CA ARG A 46 -18.30 -4.39 18.38
C ARG A 46 -17.96 -5.76 18.97
N VAL A 47 -17.01 -6.47 18.36
CA VAL A 47 -16.62 -7.84 18.75
C VAL A 47 -15.29 -7.90 19.52
N SER A 48 -14.74 -6.75 19.91
CA SER A 48 -13.42 -6.64 20.58
C SER A 48 -12.29 -7.36 19.85
N SER A 49 -12.27 -7.29 18.51
CA SER A 49 -11.24 -7.92 17.66
C SER A 49 -10.13 -6.92 17.35
N THR A 50 -8.97 -7.13 17.95
CA THR A 50 -7.77 -6.33 17.71
C THR A 50 -7.30 -6.43 16.28
N ALA A 51 -7.30 -7.63 15.68
CA ALA A 51 -6.86 -7.82 14.31
C ALA A 51 -7.77 -7.09 13.32
N LEU A 52 -9.09 -7.13 13.52
CA LEU A 52 -10.06 -6.50 12.62
C LEU A 52 -9.99 -4.97 12.70
N VAL A 53 -9.83 -4.40 13.89
CA VAL A 53 -9.59 -2.95 14.04
C VAL A 53 -8.25 -2.56 13.40
N GLY A 54 -7.18 -3.33 13.63
CA GLY A 54 -5.88 -3.08 13.02
C GLY A 54 -5.92 -3.10 11.49
N PHE A 55 -6.64 -4.07 10.91
CA PHE A 55 -6.88 -4.15 9.47
C PHE A 55 -7.65 -2.92 8.96
N GLY A 56 -8.74 -2.52 9.62
CA GLY A 56 -9.51 -1.33 9.20
C GLY A 56 -8.72 -0.02 9.29
N LEU A 57 -7.85 0.12 10.30
CA LEU A 57 -6.96 1.27 10.42
C LEU A 57 -5.88 1.28 9.33
N ASP A 58 -5.39 0.12 8.87
CA ASP A 58 -4.50 0.03 7.71
C ASP A 58 -5.17 0.58 6.44
N SER A 59 -6.44 0.23 6.19
CA SER A 59 -7.20 0.78 5.06
C SER A 59 -7.33 2.31 5.12
N VAL A 60 -7.46 2.89 6.33
CA VAL A 60 -7.42 4.37 6.52
C VAL A 60 -6.05 4.95 6.15
N ILE A 61 -4.96 4.26 6.52
CA ILE A 61 -3.61 4.66 6.12
C ILE A 61 -3.44 4.56 4.61
N GLU A 62 -3.99 3.55 3.94
CA GLU A 62 -3.91 3.44 2.47
C GLU A 62 -4.60 4.64 1.79
N VAL A 63 -5.79 5.00 2.22
CA VAL A 63 -6.51 6.16 1.66
C VAL A 63 -5.77 7.47 1.94
N SER A 64 -5.30 7.68 3.17
CA SER A 64 -4.61 8.92 3.55
C SER A 64 -3.22 9.07 2.90
N SER A 65 -2.49 7.97 2.74
CA SER A 65 -1.20 7.94 2.04
C SER A 65 -1.36 8.19 0.54
N ALA A 66 -2.38 7.61 -0.12
CA ALA A 66 -2.72 7.94 -1.50
C ALA A 66 -3.04 9.43 -1.66
N ALA A 67 -3.77 10.03 -0.71
CA ALA A 67 -4.04 11.47 -0.70
C ALA A 67 -2.76 12.30 -0.47
N ALA A 68 -1.87 11.89 0.44
CA ALA A 68 -0.60 12.56 0.70
C ALA A 68 0.32 12.54 -0.55
N VAL A 69 0.37 11.40 -1.25
CA VAL A 69 1.10 11.25 -2.52
C VAL A 69 0.47 12.10 -3.61
N ALA A 70 -0.85 12.13 -3.75
CA ALA A 70 -1.52 13.00 -4.72
C ALA A 70 -1.23 14.49 -4.45
N TRP A 71 -1.23 14.90 -3.18
CA TRP A 71 -0.92 16.26 -2.75
C TRP A 71 0.52 16.69 -3.07
N GLN A 72 1.48 15.76 -3.02
CA GLN A 72 2.88 16.06 -3.29
C GLN A 72 3.11 16.56 -4.72
N PHE A 73 2.37 15.99 -5.70
CA PHE A 73 2.49 16.34 -7.12
C PHE A 73 1.69 17.59 -7.53
N ALA A 74 0.82 18.10 -6.67
CA ALA A 74 0.04 19.32 -6.93
C ALA A 74 0.83 20.62 -6.63
N GLY A 75 2.06 20.52 -6.13
CA GLY A 75 2.85 21.65 -5.61
C GLY A 75 3.92 22.21 -6.54
N ARG A 76 4.42 23.40 -6.21
CA ARG A 76 5.56 24.04 -6.89
C ARG A 76 6.93 23.41 -6.55
N ASP A 77 7.02 22.66 -5.45
CA ASP A 77 8.24 21.96 -5.01
C ASP A 77 7.90 20.50 -4.63
N PRO A 78 7.96 19.57 -5.60
CA PRO A 78 7.63 18.17 -5.38
C PRO A 78 8.57 17.45 -4.42
N GLU A 79 9.87 17.76 -4.42
CA GLU A 79 10.87 17.05 -3.60
C GLU A 79 10.71 17.35 -2.11
N ALA A 80 10.47 18.62 -1.75
CA ALA A 80 10.21 18.98 -0.36
C ALA A 80 8.90 18.36 0.14
N ARG A 81 7.87 18.31 -0.72
CA ARG A 81 6.58 17.72 -0.38
C ARG A 81 6.63 16.20 -0.27
N GLU A 82 7.45 15.53 -1.08
CA GLU A 82 7.69 14.09 -0.99
C GLU A 82 8.21 13.70 0.39
N LYS A 83 9.22 14.41 0.90
CA LYS A 83 9.74 14.17 2.27
C LYS A 83 8.65 14.35 3.34
N ILE A 84 7.75 15.31 3.15
CA ILE A 84 6.64 15.54 4.08
C ILE A 84 5.62 14.41 3.98
N ALA A 85 5.22 14.02 2.77
CA ALA A 85 4.28 12.93 2.53
C ALA A 85 4.80 11.61 3.14
N LEU A 86 6.07 11.28 2.88
CA LEU A 86 6.73 10.10 3.44
C LEU A 86 6.77 10.12 4.97
N ARG A 87 7.01 11.27 5.61
CA ARG A 87 6.96 11.40 7.07
C ARG A 87 5.55 11.20 7.62
N ILE A 88 4.54 11.79 6.98
CA ILE A 88 3.13 11.59 7.37
C ILE A 88 2.80 10.10 7.32
N ILE A 89 3.14 9.43 6.22
CA ILE A 89 2.92 7.99 6.04
C ILE A 89 3.64 7.18 7.12
N ALA A 90 4.92 7.48 7.38
CA ALA A 90 5.71 6.79 8.39
C ALA A 90 5.09 6.93 9.79
N PHE A 91 4.72 8.14 10.20
CA PHE A 91 4.09 8.38 11.50
C PHE A 91 2.72 7.72 11.62
N SER A 92 1.93 7.68 10.54
CA SER A 92 0.66 6.96 10.52
C SER A 92 0.86 5.46 10.78
N PHE A 93 1.82 4.82 10.11
CA PHE A 93 2.13 3.41 10.31
C PHE A 93 2.67 3.12 11.72
N PHE A 94 3.53 3.98 12.27
CA PHE A 94 3.99 3.84 13.66
C PHE A 94 2.86 4.04 14.67
N GLY A 95 1.94 4.97 14.41
CA GLY A 95 0.74 5.16 15.22
C GLY A 95 -0.16 3.92 15.22
N LEU A 96 -0.43 3.36 14.04
CA LEU A 96 -1.15 2.08 13.89
C LEU A 96 -0.47 0.97 14.67
N ALA A 97 0.82 0.76 14.45
CA ALA A 97 1.57 -0.30 15.12
C ALA A 97 1.53 -0.17 16.64
N THR A 98 1.67 1.05 17.16
CA THR A 98 1.61 1.32 18.60
C THR A 98 0.24 0.99 19.16
N TYR A 99 -0.83 1.47 18.51
CA TYR A 99 -2.20 1.23 18.94
C TYR A 99 -2.53 -0.28 18.95
N VAL A 100 -2.30 -0.96 17.83
CA VAL A 100 -2.61 -2.39 17.68
C VAL A 100 -1.78 -3.24 18.63
N THR A 101 -0.51 -2.89 18.87
CA THR A 101 0.33 -3.61 19.83
C THR A 101 -0.21 -3.48 21.25
N VAL A 102 -0.58 -2.26 21.67
CA VAL A 102 -1.14 -2.03 23.02
C VAL A 102 -2.46 -2.78 23.17
N ASP A 103 -3.32 -2.74 22.18
CA ASP A 103 -4.61 -3.43 22.19
C ASP A 103 -4.42 -4.96 22.23
N ALA A 104 -3.54 -5.51 21.41
CA ALA A 104 -3.25 -6.94 21.37
C ALA A 104 -2.67 -7.46 22.69
N VAL A 105 -1.74 -6.69 23.30
CA VAL A 105 -1.18 -7.05 24.61
C VAL A 105 -2.26 -7.04 25.68
N ARG A 106 -3.18 -6.06 25.66
CA ARG A 106 -4.32 -6.01 26.60
C ARG A 106 -5.24 -7.22 26.45
N ALA A 107 -5.60 -7.57 25.21
CA ALA A 107 -6.41 -8.75 24.93
C ALA A 107 -5.73 -10.05 25.41
N LEU A 108 -4.41 -10.20 25.18
CA LEU A 108 -3.65 -11.38 25.63
C LEU A 108 -3.53 -11.51 27.15
N VAL A 109 -3.56 -10.41 27.91
CA VAL A 109 -3.55 -10.44 29.38
C VAL A 109 -4.95 -10.54 30.00
N GLY A 110 -5.98 -10.74 29.18
CA GLY A 110 -7.35 -11.05 29.62
C GLY A 110 -8.35 -9.89 29.57
N ALA A 111 -8.02 -8.77 28.92
CA ALA A 111 -8.97 -7.67 28.72
C ALA A 111 -9.76 -7.86 27.42
N GLY A 112 -10.92 -8.52 27.49
CA GLY A 112 -11.83 -8.72 26.36
C GLY A 112 -11.39 -9.87 25.45
N GLU A 113 -12.26 -10.87 25.27
CA GLU A 113 -12.04 -11.92 24.28
C GLU A 113 -12.71 -11.53 22.96
N ALA A 114 -12.01 -11.74 21.85
CA ALA A 114 -12.57 -11.49 20.53
C ALA A 114 -13.76 -12.44 20.29
N GLU A 115 -14.95 -11.87 20.07
CA GLU A 115 -16.14 -12.64 19.73
C GLU A 115 -16.14 -13.05 18.25
N HIS A 116 -17.00 -14.00 17.91
CA HIS A 116 -17.18 -14.44 16.52
C HIS A 116 -17.74 -13.31 15.65
N SER A 117 -17.05 -13.00 14.55
CA SER A 117 -17.51 -12.01 13.57
C SER A 117 -17.62 -12.61 12.16
N THR A 118 -18.84 -12.98 11.78
CA THR A 118 -19.15 -13.38 10.40
C THR A 118 -18.89 -12.25 9.41
N LEU A 119 -19.17 -11.00 9.80
CA LEU A 119 -18.89 -9.82 8.96
C LEU A 119 -17.38 -9.64 8.74
N GLY A 120 -16.57 -9.77 9.79
CA GLY A 120 -15.12 -9.70 9.68
C GLY A 120 -14.54 -10.79 8.77
N ILE A 121 -15.04 -12.02 8.88
CA ILE A 121 -14.62 -13.14 8.01
C ILE A 121 -15.00 -12.86 6.55
N LEU A 122 -16.23 -12.44 6.29
CA LEU A 122 -16.69 -12.13 4.93
C LEU A 122 -15.92 -10.96 4.33
N LEU A 123 -15.64 -9.91 5.12
CA LEU A 123 -14.84 -8.77 4.69
C LEU A 123 -13.42 -9.21 4.33
N ALA A 124 -12.74 -9.93 5.23
CA ALA A 124 -11.38 -10.41 4.98
C ALA A 124 -11.31 -11.34 3.76
N ALA A 125 -12.29 -12.23 3.59
CA ALA A 125 -12.37 -13.12 2.42
C ALA A 125 -12.62 -12.34 1.12
N LEU A 126 -13.49 -11.34 1.14
CA LEU A 126 -13.75 -10.50 -0.03
C LEU A 126 -12.51 -9.70 -0.42
N SER A 127 -11.82 -9.10 0.54
CA SER A 127 -10.59 -8.34 0.30
C SER A 127 -9.48 -9.21 -0.22
N LEU A 128 -9.32 -10.42 0.32
CA LEU A 128 -8.38 -11.43 -0.17
C LEU A 128 -8.66 -11.85 -1.63
N ALA A 129 -9.92 -11.78 -2.08
CA ALA A 129 -10.30 -12.10 -3.47
C ALA A 129 -10.20 -10.90 -4.42
N VAL A 130 -10.64 -9.72 -4.00
CA VAL A 130 -10.78 -8.51 -4.84
C VAL A 130 -9.44 -7.80 -5.02
N MET A 131 -8.67 -7.62 -3.94
CA MET A 131 -7.43 -6.83 -3.96
C MET A 131 -6.35 -7.37 -4.91
N PRO A 132 -6.09 -8.68 -5.00
CA PRO A 132 -5.11 -9.21 -5.95
C PRO A 132 -5.45 -8.89 -7.41
N VAL A 133 -6.75 -8.95 -7.75
CA VAL A 133 -7.24 -8.68 -9.10
C VAL A 133 -7.06 -7.20 -9.44
N LEU A 134 -7.43 -6.30 -8.52
CA LEU A 134 -7.23 -4.86 -8.67
C LEU A 134 -5.75 -4.52 -8.79
N SER A 135 -4.92 -5.03 -7.88
CA SER A 135 -3.47 -4.83 -7.90
C SER A 135 -2.86 -5.30 -9.23
N TYR A 136 -3.20 -6.50 -9.69
CA TYR A 136 -2.67 -7.02 -10.95
C TYR A 136 -3.09 -6.17 -12.15
N ALA A 137 -4.37 -5.81 -12.24
CA ALA A 137 -4.90 -5.00 -13.34
C ALA A 137 -4.26 -3.60 -13.38
N GLN A 138 -4.14 -2.95 -12.21
CA GLN A 138 -3.51 -1.64 -12.08
C GLN A 138 -2.01 -1.71 -12.37
N ARG A 139 -1.30 -2.72 -11.86
CA ARG A 139 0.14 -2.89 -12.10
C ARG A 139 0.44 -3.11 -13.58
N ARG A 140 -0.40 -3.89 -14.27
CA ARG A 140 -0.27 -4.11 -15.71
C ARG A 140 -0.48 -2.81 -16.49
N ALA A 141 -1.55 -2.07 -16.19
CA ALA A 141 -1.83 -0.79 -16.84
C ALA A 141 -0.75 0.27 -16.53
N GLY A 142 -0.26 0.31 -15.28
CA GLY A 142 0.80 1.21 -14.83
C GLY A 142 2.13 0.95 -15.52
N ARG A 143 2.54 -0.32 -15.65
CA ARG A 143 3.75 -0.71 -16.40
C ARG A 143 3.63 -0.39 -17.89
N GLU A 144 2.47 -0.66 -18.48
CA GLU A 144 2.22 -0.35 -19.89
C GLU A 144 2.28 1.16 -20.13
N LEU A 145 1.75 1.98 -19.23
CA LEU A 145 1.80 3.45 -19.35
C LEU A 145 3.15 4.06 -18.94
N GLY A 146 4.01 3.31 -18.24
CA GLY A 146 5.23 3.83 -17.59
C GLY A 146 4.94 4.66 -16.33
N SER A 147 3.79 4.47 -15.69
CA SER A 147 3.41 5.19 -14.46
C SER A 147 3.99 4.51 -13.22
N LEU A 148 5.03 5.12 -12.64
CA LEU A 148 5.64 4.66 -11.39
C LEU A 148 4.66 4.74 -10.21
N SER A 149 3.86 5.80 -10.14
CA SER A 149 2.83 5.99 -9.10
C SER A 149 1.77 4.88 -9.13
N ALA A 150 1.26 4.49 -10.31
CA ALA A 150 0.29 3.40 -10.41
C ALA A 150 0.89 2.04 -10.00
N VAL A 151 2.18 1.81 -10.28
CA VAL A 151 2.89 0.60 -9.85
C VAL A 151 3.14 0.61 -8.35
N ALA A 152 3.47 1.76 -7.75
CA ALA A 152 3.61 1.91 -6.30
C ALA A 152 2.28 1.64 -5.59
N ASP A 153 1.19 2.28 -6.02
CA ASP A 153 -0.15 2.08 -5.48
C ASP A 153 -0.57 0.59 -5.55
N SER A 154 -0.27 -0.09 -6.66
CA SER A 154 -0.57 -1.53 -6.78
C SER A 154 0.17 -2.42 -5.78
N LYS A 155 1.35 -2.00 -5.28
CA LYS A 155 2.08 -2.72 -4.24
C LYS A 155 1.45 -2.52 -2.88
N GLN A 156 0.90 -1.34 -2.62
CA GLN A 156 0.25 -1.07 -1.35
C GLN A 156 -1.04 -1.88 -1.21
N THR A 157 -1.85 -1.95 -2.26
CA THR A 157 -3.01 -2.85 -2.32
C THR A 157 -2.64 -4.35 -2.13
N LEU A 158 -1.41 -4.76 -2.49
CA LEU A 158 -0.93 -6.13 -2.18
C LEU A 158 -0.65 -6.34 -0.71
N LEU A 159 -0.22 -5.31 0.04
CA LEU A 159 -0.05 -5.43 1.49
C LEU A 159 -1.40 -5.71 2.15
N CYS A 160 -2.46 -5.04 1.74
CA CYS A 160 -3.81 -5.32 2.25
C CYS A 160 -4.24 -6.74 1.95
N THR A 161 -3.86 -7.33 0.82
CA THR A 161 -4.08 -8.76 0.55
C THR A 161 -3.43 -9.65 1.61
N TYR A 162 -2.15 -9.39 1.95
CA TYR A 162 -1.46 -10.15 2.98
C TYR A 162 -2.08 -9.94 4.36
N LEU A 163 -2.47 -8.71 4.69
CA LEU A 163 -3.14 -8.39 5.96
C LEU A 163 -4.52 -9.05 6.04
N SER A 164 -5.30 -9.08 4.95
CA SER A 164 -6.57 -9.81 4.87
C SER A 164 -6.37 -11.31 5.10
N ALA A 165 -5.28 -11.90 4.56
CA ALA A 165 -4.97 -13.31 4.81
C ALA A 165 -4.65 -13.57 6.30
N VAL A 166 -3.81 -12.72 6.91
CA VAL A 166 -3.46 -12.80 8.35
C VAL A 166 -4.71 -12.64 9.21
N LEU A 167 -5.54 -11.64 8.91
CA LEU A 167 -6.81 -11.41 9.58
C LEU A 167 -7.75 -12.60 9.46
N LEU A 168 -7.95 -13.12 8.23
CA LEU A 168 -8.85 -14.23 7.98
C LEU A 168 -8.42 -15.49 8.75
N VAL A 169 -7.12 -15.77 8.80
CA VAL A 169 -6.57 -16.87 9.60
C VAL A 169 -6.85 -16.65 11.08
N GLY A 170 -6.58 -15.46 11.62
CA GLY A 170 -6.84 -15.13 13.03
C GLY A 170 -8.32 -15.31 13.40
N LEU A 171 -9.23 -14.72 12.60
CA LEU A 171 -10.66 -14.83 12.81
C LEU A 171 -11.19 -16.25 12.63
N ALA A 172 -10.72 -16.98 11.61
CA ALA A 172 -11.14 -18.37 11.39
C ALA A 172 -10.69 -19.29 12.52
N LEU A 173 -9.45 -19.13 13.02
CA LEU A 173 -8.95 -19.90 14.15
C LEU A 173 -9.75 -19.63 15.42
N ASN A 174 -10.04 -18.37 15.72
CA ASN A 174 -10.89 -18.00 16.84
C ASN A 174 -12.30 -18.62 16.70
N SER A 175 -12.87 -18.53 15.51
CA SER A 175 -14.26 -18.94 15.23
C SER A 175 -14.48 -20.45 15.20
N LEU A 176 -13.52 -21.21 14.66
CA LEU A 176 -13.65 -22.65 14.46
C LEU A 176 -13.14 -23.45 15.65
N PHE A 177 -12.13 -22.94 16.36
CA PHE A 177 -11.46 -23.66 17.45
C PHE A 177 -11.60 -22.98 18.81
N GLY A 178 -12.24 -21.81 18.89
CA GLY A 178 -12.39 -21.06 20.14
C GLY A 178 -11.08 -20.45 20.65
N TRP A 179 -10.07 -20.28 19.79
CA TRP A 179 -8.77 -19.74 20.18
C TRP A 179 -8.80 -18.22 20.24
N SER A 180 -9.26 -17.68 21.37
CA SER A 180 -9.37 -16.24 21.61
C SER A 180 -8.05 -15.49 21.45
N TRP A 181 -6.91 -16.15 21.68
CA TRP A 181 -5.57 -15.59 21.49
C TRP A 181 -5.14 -15.49 20.02
N ALA A 182 -5.81 -16.16 19.08
CA ALA A 182 -5.43 -16.11 17.66
C ALA A 182 -5.63 -14.72 17.06
N ASP A 183 -6.67 -14.01 17.48
CA ASP A 183 -6.96 -12.64 17.05
C ASP A 183 -5.86 -11.63 17.46
N PRO A 184 -5.49 -11.49 18.74
CA PRO A 184 -4.44 -10.56 19.12
C PRO A 184 -3.07 -10.95 18.56
N ILE A 185 -2.77 -12.24 18.34
CA ILE A 185 -1.55 -12.63 17.61
C ILE A 185 -1.60 -12.15 16.15
N ALA A 186 -2.74 -12.29 15.46
CA ALA A 186 -2.90 -11.71 14.12
C ALA A 186 -2.75 -10.18 14.14
N GLY A 187 -3.29 -9.51 15.16
CA GLY A 187 -3.06 -8.08 15.42
C GLY A 187 -1.58 -7.73 15.57
N LEU A 188 -0.80 -8.50 16.33
CA LEU A 188 0.65 -8.28 16.46
C LEU A 188 1.41 -8.48 15.14
N VAL A 189 0.97 -9.43 14.29
CA VAL A 189 1.54 -9.61 12.95
C VAL A 189 1.24 -8.38 12.07
N ILE A 190 0.00 -7.86 12.11
CA ILE A 190 -0.37 -6.61 11.42
C ILE A 190 0.50 -5.45 11.93
N ALA A 191 0.68 -5.32 13.25
CA ALA A 191 1.51 -4.29 13.85
C ALA A 191 2.98 -4.39 13.40
N ALA A 192 3.54 -5.61 13.33
CA ALA A 192 4.91 -5.82 12.85
C ALA A 192 5.09 -5.41 11.38
N ILE A 193 4.10 -5.72 10.53
CA ILE A 193 4.09 -5.27 9.12
C ILE A 193 4.01 -3.74 9.07
N ALA A 194 3.13 -3.12 9.87
CA ALA A 194 3.02 -1.67 9.95
C ALA A 194 4.34 -1.00 10.39
N VAL A 195 5.05 -1.54 11.40
CA VAL A 195 6.38 -1.03 11.78
C VAL A 195 7.34 -1.09 10.59
N ARG A 196 7.36 -2.20 9.87
CA ARG A 196 8.23 -2.35 8.68
C ARG A 196 7.90 -1.32 7.62
N GLU A 197 6.63 -1.09 7.32
CA GLU A 197 6.23 -0.06 6.35
C GLU A 197 6.52 1.35 6.83
N GLY A 198 6.36 1.62 8.13
CA GLY A 198 6.77 2.89 8.74
C GLY A 198 8.26 3.16 8.59
N ILE A 199 9.10 2.13 8.76
CA ILE A 199 10.55 2.21 8.53
C ILE A 199 10.85 2.44 7.04
N ASN A 200 10.21 1.70 6.14
CA ASN A 200 10.38 1.87 4.70
C ASN A 200 10.02 3.31 4.29
N ALA A 201 8.91 3.85 4.81
CA ALA A 201 8.46 5.21 4.52
C ALA A 201 9.43 6.25 5.07
N TRP A 202 9.92 6.05 6.29
CA TRP A 202 10.90 6.93 6.92
C TRP A 202 12.22 7.00 6.13
N ARG A 203 12.66 5.87 5.56
CA ARG A 203 13.86 5.79 4.72
C ARG A 203 13.65 6.29 3.28
N GLY A 204 12.41 6.59 2.91
CA GLY A 204 12.04 6.92 1.53
C GLY A 204 12.08 5.72 0.57
N GLU A 205 12.10 4.51 1.10
CA GLU A 205 12.11 3.27 0.31
C GLU A 205 10.71 2.86 -0.17
N THR A 206 9.65 3.52 0.32
CA THR A 206 8.27 3.24 -0.11
C THR A 206 7.99 3.66 -1.55
N CYS A 207 8.79 4.52 -2.17
CA CYS A 207 8.57 4.98 -3.54
C CYS A 207 9.88 5.37 -4.27
N CYS A 208 10.32 4.47 -5.15
CA CYS A 208 11.37 4.65 -6.18
C CYS A 208 12.84 4.75 -5.71
N PRO A 209 13.79 4.06 -6.38
CA PRO A 209 15.15 4.58 -6.45
C PRO A 209 15.09 5.92 -7.16
N ALA A 210 15.77 6.94 -6.62
CA ALA A 210 15.98 8.22 -7.28
C ALA A 210 16.37 8.01 -8.76
N PRO A 211 15.97 8.90 -9.68
CA PRO A 211 16.46 8.81 -11.04
C PRO A 211 17.98 8.93 -10.98
N THR A 212 18.70 7.85 -11.28
CA THR A 212 20.02 8.02 -11.87
C THR A 212 19.78 8.83 -13.12
N ALA A 213 20.09 10.12 -13.03
CA ALA A 213 20.27 10.96 -14.19
C ALA A 213 21.05 10.12 -15.19
N VAL A 214 20.42 9.79 -16.32
CA VAL A 214 21.16 9.33 -17.48
C VAL A 214 22.04 10.53 -17.82
N ALA A 215 23.28 10.48 -17.34
CA ALA A 215 24.35 11.32 -17.82
C ALA A 215 24.56 10.90 -19.28
N SER A 216 23.73 11.46 -20.17
CA SER A 216 24.03 11.57 -21.59
C SER A 216 24.61 12.96 -21.81
N GLU A 217 25.85 13.16 -21.34
CA GLU A 217 26.76 14.02 -22.08
C GLU A 217 27.14 13.26 -23.36
N PRO A 218 26.90 13.78 -24.56
CA PRO A 218 27.83 13.55 -25.64
C PRO A 218 28.96 14.54 -25.44
N ALA A 219 29.93 14.17 -24.61
CA ALA A 219 31.27 14.74 -24.73
C ALA A 219 31.74 14.40 -26.15
N ARG A 220 31.64 15.38 -27.05
CA ARG A 220 32.45 15.43 -28.27
C ARG A 220 33.89 15.64 -27.82
N ALA A 221 34.52 14.56 -27.36
CA ALA A 221 35.96 14.47 -27.24
C ALA A 221 36.51 14.29 -28.66
N GLY A 222 36.81 15.41 -29.32
CA GLY A 222 37.84 15.43 -30.34
C GLY A 222 39.17 15.21 -29.65
N CYS A 223 39.77 14.04 -29.82
CA CYS A 223 41.16 13.80 -29.50
C CYS A 223 42.03 14.57 -30.49
N GLY A 224 42.95 15.39 -29.97
CA GLY A 224 44.09 15.95 -30.67
C GLY A 224 45.14 16.33 -29.64
N CYS A 225 46.19 15.50 -29.53
CA CYS A 225 47.34 15.65 -28.63
C CYS A 225 48.13 16.93 -28.93
N GLY A 226 48.81 17.47 -27.92
CA GLY A 226 49.65 18.67 -28.03
C GLY A 226 50.97 18.44 -28.77
N ASP A 227 51.62 19.55 -29.13
CA ASP A 227 53.03 19.89 -28.87
C ASP A 227 53.31 21.33 -29.36
N ASP A 228 54.26 21.99 -28.68
CA ASP A 228 54.83 23.36 -28.82
C ASP A 228 54.17 24.53 -28.05
#